data_AF-A0A2U1LJN6-F1
#
_entry.id   AF-A0A2U1LJN6-F1
#
_cell.length_a   1.000
_cell.length_b   1.000
_cell.length_c   1.000
_cell.angle_alpha   90.00
_cell.angle_beta   90.00
_cell.angle_gamma   90.00
#
_symmetry.space_group_name_H-M   'P 1'
#
loop_
_entity.id
_entity.type
_entity.pdbx_description
1 polymer ?
#
loop_
_entity_poly.entity_id
_entity_poly.type
_entity_poly.pdbx_seq_one_letter_code
_entity_poly.pdbx_strand_id
1 'polypeptide(L)'
;MVRANTGIVSDILETLTKTQAENFSKTCFGHWLNVNHKKNNQLLIYTILASAVDNVANDLSLNILGKRIHFRQQEFCLVTPLRFGGKVHMNEWVRSKSDNPFRIRMFPDIPTHVLVKVNGVWNIFDKMHQGSLDLQDDDAVRICLLVLLDMGFLGRQLVHVVSDHRLKLVEHISICWNIFPWGRIFGSIHICNLEMLLSERKQRHDDKRQKGKEI
;
A
#
# COMPACT_ATOMS: atom_id res chain seq x y z
N MET A 1 -6.48 -5.21 -12.19
CA MET A 1 -5.33 -5.79 -11.45
C MET A 1 -4.44 -4.66 -10.96
N VAL A 2 -4.38 -4.44 -9.64
CA VAL A 2 -3.48 -3.45 -9.03
C VAL A 2 -2.06 -4.00 -9.12
N ARG A 3 -1.17 -3.35 -9.88
CA ARG A 3 0.27 -3.67 -9.90
C ARG A 3 0.96 -2.72 -8.94
N ALA A 4 1.60 -3.25 -7.89
CA ALA A 4 2.51 -2.47 -7.09
C ALA A 4 3.65 -1.96 -7.98
N ASN A 5 3.89 -0.65 -8.00
CA ASN A 5 4.95 -0.05 -8.81
C ASN A 5 6.22 0.08 -7.97
N THR A 6 7.18 -0.82 -8.21
CA THR A 6 8.47 -0.83 -7.50
C THR A 6 9.39 0.33 -7.89
N GLY A 7 9.16 0.98 -9.04
CA GLY A 7 9.94 2.16 -9.46
C GLY A 7 9.79 3.32 -8.48
N ILE A 8 8.61 3.47 -7.88
CA ILE A 8 8.30 4.56 -6.94
C ILE A 8 9.23 4.61 -5.74
N VAL A 9 9.71 3.45 -5.27
CA VAL A 9 10.65 3.41 -4.14
C VAL A 9 12.00 4.02 -4.53
N SER A 10 12.48 3.75 -5.75
CA SER A 10 13.69 4.37 -6.29
C SER A 10 13.49 5.88 -6.45
N ASP A 11 12.37 6.27 -7.06
CA ASP A 11 12.05 7.68 -7.31
C ASP A 11 12.00 8.46 -5.97
N ILE A 12 11.41 7.90 -4.91
CA ILE A 12 11.39 8.51 -3.58
C ILE A 12 12.80 8.64 -3.00
N LEU A 13 13.61 7.59 -3.10
CA LEU A 13 14.99 7.60 -2.58
C LEU A 13 15.86 8.65 -3.28
N GLU A 14 15.68 8.83 -4.58
CA GLU A 14 16.39 9.84 -5.38
C GLU A 14 15.89 11.26 -5.11
N THR A 15 14.63 11.41 -4.69
CA THR A 15 14.02 12.72 -4.40
C THR A 15 14.39 13.26 -3.02
N LEU A 16 14.50 12.41 -2.01
CA LEU A 16 14.67 12.84 -0.62
C LEU A 16 16.11 13.31 -0.34
N THR A 17 16.23 14.44 0.37
CA THR A 17 17.52 14.81 0.97
C THR A 17 17.91 13.82 2.08
N LYS A 18 19.17 13.86 2.52
CA LYS A 18 19.65 12.97 3.60
C LYS A 18 18.79 13.09 4.87
N THR A 19 18.48 14.32 5.31
CA THR A 19 17.65 14.56 6.49
C THR A 19 16.22 14.03 6.31
N GLN A 20 15.64 14.24 5.13
CA GLN A 20 14.29 13.76 4.82
C GLN A 20 14.24 12.23 4.75
N ALA A 21 15.25 11.59 4.17
CA ALA A 21 15.39 10.14 4.14
C ALA A 21 15.53 9.56 5.55
N GLU A 22 16.31 10.19 6.42
CA GLU A 22 16.41 9.81 7.84
C GLU A 22 15.05 9.93 8.54
N ASN A 23 14.31 11.01 8.32
CA ASN A 23 12.96 11.17 8.88
C ASN A 23 11.96 10.15 8.32
N PHE A 24 12.02 9.86 7.01
CA PHE A 24 11.20 8.84 6.39
C PHE A 24 11.50 7.45 6.97
N SER A 25 12.78 7.13 7.19
CA SER A 25 13.22 5.83 7.74
C SER A 25 12.64 5.53 9.13
N LYS A 26 12.33 6.58 9.91
CA LYS A 26 11.72 6.48 11.25
C LYS A 26 10.21 6.23 11.19
N THR A 27 9.59 6.27 10.00
CA THR A 27 8.16 6.00 9.84
C THR A 27 7.89 4.49 9.82
N CYS A 28 6.61 4.11 9.99
CA CYS A 28 6.20 2.71 9.83
C CYS A 28 6.44 2.17 8.40
N PHE A 29 6.67 3.05 7.42
CA PHE A 29 7.00 2.67 6.04
C PHE A 29 8.51 2.68 5.75
N GLY A 30 9.35 3.15 6.69
CA GLY A 30 10.79 3.32 6.45
C GLY A 30 11.51 2.05 6.00
N HIS A 31 11.13 0.90 6.55
CA HIS A 31 11.72 -0.41 6.21
C HIS A 31 11.49 -0.79 4.74
N TRP A 32 10.45 -0.25 4.10
CA TRP A 32 10.10 -0.56 2.72
C TRP A 32 11.02 0.10 1.70
N LEU A 33 11.74 1.17 2.08
CA LEU A 33 12.77 1.77 1.23
C LEU A 33 13.95 0.83 0.99
N ASN A 34 14.20 -0.09 1.92
CA ASN A 34 15.35 -1.00 1.88
C ASN A 34 14.99 -2.41 1.40
N VAL A 35 13.76 -2.63 0.93
CA VAL A 35 13.33 -3.95 0.46
C VAL A 35 14.01 -4.25 -0.87
N ASN A 36 15.07 -5.05 -0.80
CA ASN A 36 15.73 -5.59 -1.98
C ASN A 36 14.75 -6.49 -2.76
N HIS A 37 14.29 -6.01 -3.90
CA HIS A 37 13.53 -6.80 -4.86
C HIS A 37 14.43 -7.84 -5.51
N LYS A 38 14.74 -8.92 -4.80
CA LYS A 38 15.41 -10.08 -5.40
C LYS A 38 14.50 -10.67 -6.48
N LYS A 39 15.10 -11.13 -7.59
CA LYS A 39 14.38 -11.90 -8.62
C LYS A 39 13.81 -13.14 -7.96
N ASN A 40 12.50 -13.11 -7.67
CA ASN A 40 11.82 -14.25 -7.08
C ASN A 40 11.75 -15.37 -8.11
N ASN A 41 11.94 -16.61 -7.65
CA ASN A 41 11.71 -17.78 -8.48
C ASN A 41 10.20 -17.89 -8.74
N GLN A 42 9.78 -17.48 -9.94
CA GLN A 42 8.37 -17.46 -10.35
C GLN A 42 7.72 -18.85 -10.22
N LEU A 43 8.49 -19.92 -10.48
CA LEU A 43 8.02 -21.29 -10.30
C LEU A 43 7.74 -21.61 -8.83
N LEU A 44 8.59 -21.16 -7.91
CA LEU A 44 8.37 -21.39 -6.48
C LEU A 44 7.12 -20.66 -5.99
N ILE A 45 6.97 -19.38 -6.35
CA ILE A 45 5.76 -18.61 -6.03
C ILE A 45 4.52 -19.29 -6.63
N TYR A 46 4.63 -19.73 -7.89
CA TYR A 46 3.56 -20.43 -8.56
C TYR A 46 3.17 -21.72 -7.84
N THR A 47 4.12 -22.57 -7.47
CA THR A 47 3.88 -23.83 -6.75
C THR A 47 3.23 -23.59 -5.40
N ILE A 48 3.69 -22.57 -4.66
CA ILE A 48 3.10 -22.16 -3.39
C ILE A 48 1.64 -21.73 -3.59
N LEU A 49 1.36 -20.88 -4.57
CA LEU A 49 0.01 -20.41 -4.86
C LEU A 49 -0.92 -21.53 -5.36
N ALA A 50 -0.40 -22.44 -6.20
CA ALA A 50 -1.16 -23.60 -6.69
C ALA A 50 -1.52 -24.60 -5.59
N SER A 51 -0.86 -24.52 -4.43
CA SER A 51 -1.17 -25.35 -3.28
C SER A 51 -2.35 -24.86 -2.44
N ALA A 52 -3.02 -23.76 -2.83
CA ALA A 52 -4.18 -23.25 -2.12
C ALA A 52 -5.37 -24.23 -2.15
N VAL A 53 -5.96 -24.50 -0.98
CA VAL A 53 -6.96 -25.57 -0.79
C VAL A 53 -8.35 -25.04 -0.42
N ASP A 54 -8.40 -24.07 0.49
CA ASP A 54 -9.66 -23.53 1.03
C ASP A 54 -9.72 -22.00 0.81
N ASN A 55 -10.89 -21.48 0.45
CA ASN A 55 -11.18 -20.04 0.34
C ASN A 55 -12.11 -19.61 1.48
N VAL A 56 -11.56 -19.48 2.68
CA VAL A 56 -12.27 -18.84 3.80
C VAL A 56 -11.91 -17.36 3.80
N ALA A 57 -12.89 -16.48 3.91
CA ALA A 57 -12.66 -15.04 3.84
C ALA A 57 -11.58 -14.59 4.85
N ASN A 58 -10.53 -13.93 4.36
CA ASN A 58 -9.36 -13.48 5.14
C ASN A 58 -8.43 -14.59 5.65
N ASP A 59 -8.52 -15.80 5.10
CA ASP A 59 -7.62 -16.91 5.41
C ASP A 59 -7.22 -17.67 4.15
N LEU A 60 -5.98 -17.43 3.70
CA LEU A 60 -5.40 -18.18 2.60
C LEU A 60 -4.81 -19.49 3.14
N SER A 61 -5.50 -20.60 2.90
CA SER A 61 -5.05 -21.93 3.29
C SER A 61 -4.25 -22.59 2.17
N LEU A 62 -2.98 -22.89 2.43
CA LEU A 62 -2.03 -23.52 1.50
C LEU A 62 -1.65 -24.93 1.98
N ASN A 63 -1.53 -25.89 1.07
CA ASN A 63 -1.06 -27.25 1.38
C ASN A 63 0.31 -27.53 0.77
N ILE A 64 1.34 -27.16 1.50
CA ILE A 64 2.72 -27.25 1.03
C ILE A 64 3.32 -28.53 1.60
N LEU A 65 3.69 -29.48 0.73
CA LEU A 65 4.33 -30.74 1.09
C LEU A 65 3.53 -31.55 2.14
N GLY A 66 2.20 -31.57 2.01
CA GLY A 66 1.30 -32.27 2.92
C GLY A 66 1.05 -31.55 4.25
N LYS A 67 1.59 -30.34 4.45
CA LYS A 67 1.33 -29.50 5.61
C LYS A 67 0.39 -28.36 5.24
N ARG A 68 -0.70 -28.23 6.01
CA ARG A 68 -1.63 -27.11 5.89
C ARG A 68 -1.06 -25.89 6.60
N ILE A 69 -0.90 -24.79 5.86
CA ILE A 69 -0.41 -23.50 6.33
C ILE A 69 -1.52 -22.46 6.13
N HIS A 70 -1.81 -21.69 7.17
CA HIS A 70 -2.78 -20.59 7.13
C HIS A 70 -2.03 -19.27 7.04
N PHE A 71 -2.32 -18.49 6.00
CA PHE A 71 -1.78 -17.14 5.84
C PHE A 71 -2.92 -16.13 5.96
N ARG A 72 -3.06 -15.55 7.15
CA ARG A 72 -4.09 -14.57 7.49
C ARG A 72 -3.45 -13.19 7.68
N GLN A 73 -4.27 -12.25 8.08
CA GLN A 73 -3.84 -10.87 8.32
C GLN A 73 -2.77 -10.75 9.42
N GLN A 74 -2.80 -11.66 10.41
CA GLN A 74 -1.81 -11.68 11.49
C GLN A 74 -0.44 -12.07 10.96
N GLU A 75 -0.36 -13.15 10.17
CA GLU A 75 0.87 -13.61 9.52
C GLU A 75 1.40 -12.56 8.54
N PHE A 76 0.52 -11.88 7.79
CA PHE A 76 0.91 -10.73 6.97
C PHE A 76 1.59 -9.63 7.80
N CYS A 77 1.02 -9.25 8.94
CA CYS A 77 1.58 -8.20 9.79
C CYS A 77 2.92 -8.61 10.43
N LEU A 78 3.09 -9.90 10.75
CA LEU A 78 4.36 -10.43 11.25
C LEU A 78 5.48 -10.31 10.22
N VAL A 79 5.19 -10.52 8.93
CA VAL A 79 6.18 -10.47 7.84
C VAL A 79 6.46 -9.04 7.37
N THR A 80 5.49 -8.13 7.50
CA THR A 80 5.52 -6.77 6.90
C THR A 80 5.91 -5.64 7.85
N PRO A 81 6.38 -5.98 9.05
CA PRO A 81 6.30 -5.15 10.28
C PRO A 81 5.15 -4.16 10.45
N LEU A 82 4.05 -4.29 9.72
CA LEU A 82 2.94 -3.33 9.80
C LEU A 82 2.03 -3.70 10.96
N ARG A 83 1.50 -2.67 11.62
CA ARG A 83 0.66 -2.87 12.80
C ARG A 83 -0.62 -3.65 12.46
N PHE A 84 -0.78 -4.81 13.10
CA PHE A 84 -2.05 -5.50 13.24
C PHE A 84 -2.87 -4.82 14.35
N GLY A 85 -4.14 -4.51 14.11
CA GLY A 85 -4.94 -3.82 15.13
C GLY A 85 -6.43 -3.72 14.81
N GLY A 86 -7.22 -3.51 15.86
CA GLY A 86 -8.65 -3.19 15.75
C GLY A 86 -8.90 -1.91 14.95
N LYS A 87 -10.17 -1.66 14.59
CA LYS A 87 -10.60 -0.33 14.10
C LYS A 87 -10.54 0.64 15.29
N VAL A 88 -9.36 0.97 15.80
CA VAL A 88 -9.25 1.77 17.03
C VAL A 88 -9.62 3.22 16.72
N HIS A 89 -10.19 3.89 17.72
CA HIS A 89 -10.59 5.30 17.87
C HIS A 89 -9.86 6.36 17.06
N MET A 90 -8.69 6.08 16.48
CA MET A 90 -8.00 6.94 15.54
C MET A 90 -8.82 7.30 14.32
N ASN A 91 -9.59 6.36 13.74
CA ASN A 91 -10.50 6.71 12.64
C ASN A 91 -11.56 7.71 13.08
N GLU A 92 -12.09 7.55 14.30
CA GLU A 92 -13.07 8.46 14.90
C GLU A 92 -12.43 9.81 15.27
N TRP A 93 -11.20 9.81 15.78
CA TRP A 93 -10.42 11.00 16.10
C TRP A 93 -10.04 11.80 14.85
N VAL A 94 -9.57 11.11 13.79
CA VAL A 94 -9.29 11.75 12.50
C VAL A 94 -10.58 12.30 11.88
N ARG A 95 -11.72 11.62 12.09
CA ARG A 95 -13.05 12.11 11.69
C ARG A 95 -13.51 13.31 12.49
N SER A 96 -13.17 13.38 13.79
CA SER A 96 -13.60 14.46 14.67
C SER A 96 -12.78 15.75 14.49
N LYS A 97 -11.57 15.67 13.92
CA LYS A 97 -10.84 16.84 13.46
C LYS A 97 -11.56 17.46 12.27
N SER A 98 -12.10 18.68 12.44
CA SER A 98 -12.68 19.46 11.34
C SER A 98 -11.60 19.89 10.35
N ASP A 99 -10.44 20.29 10.86
CA ASP A 99 -9.43 20.99 10.08
C ASP A 99 -8.41 20.02 9.47
N ASN A 100 -7.85 20.42 8.33
CA ASN A 100 -6.78 19.69 7.65
C ASN A 100 -5.67 20.67 7.23
N PRO A 101 -4.78 21.05 8.15
CA PRO A 101 -3.73 22.05 7.89
C PRO A 101 -2.79 21.61 6.76
N PHE A 102 -2.42 20.32 6.71
CA PHE A 102 -1.63 19.74 5.62
C PHE A 102 -2.27 20.01 4.26
N ARG A 103 -3.57 19.72 4.14
CA ARG A 103 -4.29 19.92 2.89
C ARG A 103 -4.29 21.38 2.47
N ILE A 104 -4.61 22.30 3.39
CA ILE A 104 -4.70 23.74 3.10
C ILE A 104 -3.34 24.26 2.64
N ARG A 105 -2.25 23.82 3.28
CA ARG A 105 -0.88 24.25 2.97
C ARG A 105 -0.34 23.67 1.66
N MET A 106 -0.61 22.39 1.38
CA MET A 106 -0.06 21.70 0.20
C MET A 106 -0.92 21.84 -1.05
N PHE A 107 -2.23 22.10 -0.91
CA PHE A 107 -3.17 22.20 -2.02
C PHE A 107 -4.01 23.48 -1.95
N PRO A 108 -3.38 24.67 -1.85
CA PRO A 108 -4.11 25.94 -1.71
C PRO A 108 -5.01 26.26 -2.92
N ASP A 109 -4.60 25.81 -4.12
CA ASP A 109 -5.35 26.02 -5.36
C ASP A 109 -6.60 25.14 -5.48
N ILE A 110 -6.76 24.15 -4.59
CA ILE A 110 -7.90 23.23 -4.60
C ILE A 110 -8.88 23.67 -3.50
N PRO A 111 -10.07 24.18 -3.85
CA PRO A 111 -11.06 24.60 -2.86
C PRO A 111 -11.33 23.51 -1.83
N THR A 112 -11.52 23.88 -0.56
CA THR A 112 -11.63 22.92 0.56
C THR A 112 -12.72 21.86 0.38
N HIS A 113 -13.81 22.21 -0.32
CA HIS A 113 -14.92 21.30 -0.62
C HIS A 113 -14.62 20.31 -1.77
N VAL A 114 -13.55 20.51 -2.53
CA VAL A 114 -13.15 19.65 -3.65
C VAL A 114 -12.13 18.62 -3.19
N LEU A 115 -12.36 17.34 -3.47
CA LEU A 115 -11.47 16.27 -3.06
C LEU A 115 -10.12 16.31 -3.80
N VAL A 116 -9.02 16.11 -3.07
CA VAL A 116 -7.67 16.03 -3.68
C VAL A 116 -7.54 14.70 -4.41
N LYS A 117 -7.07 14.75 -5.65
CA LYS A 117 -6.75 13.56 -6.44
C LYS A 117 -5.30 13.15 -6.23
N VAL A 118 -4.98 11.89 -6.51
CA VAL A 118 -3.60 11.36 -6.52
C VAL A 118 -2.73 12.20 -7.46
N ASN A 119 -3.28 12.68 -8.58
CA ASN A 119 -2.60 13.63 -9.47
C ASN A 119 -2.06 14.87 -8.76
N GLY A 120 -2.81 15.43 -7.80
CA GLY A 120 -2.36 16.61 -7.05
C GLY A 120 -1.13 16.30 -6.20
N VAL A 121 -1.15 15.15 -5.50
CA VAL A 121 0.00 14.67 -4.71
C VAL A 121 1.20 14.39 -5.61
N TRP A 122 0.97 13.70 -6.74
CA TRP A 122 2.01 13.38 -7.71
C TRP A 122 2.65 14.63 -8.29
N ASN A 123 1.89 15.66 -8.66
CA ASN A 123 2.44 16.90 -9.20
C ASN A 123 3.39 17.60 -8.22
N ILE A 124 3.12 17.52 -6.91
CA ILE A 124 4.03 18.07 -5.88
C ILE A 124 5.31 17.22 -5.83
N PHE A 125 5.15 15.90 -5.76
CA PHE A 125 6.28 14.96 -5.76
C PHE A 125 7.17 15.11 -7.00
N ASP A 126 6.58 15.20 -8.19
CA ASP A 126 7.28 15.35 -9.46
C ASP A 126 8.09 16.65 -9.51
N LYS A 127 7.52 17.75 -9.00
CA LYS A 127 8.25 19.02 -8.88
C LYS A 127 9.42 18.93 -7.90
N MET A 128 9.26 18.21 -6.78
CA MET A 128 10.36 17.94 -5.84
C MET A 128 11.44 17.10 -6.51
N HIS A 129 11.05 16.03 -7.21
CA HIS A 129 11.97 15.13 -7.91
C HIS A 129 12.79 15.85 -8.99
N GLN A 130 12.17 16.79 -9.69
CA GLN A 130 12.83 17.64 -10.68
C GLN A 130 13.66 18.78 -10.05
N GLY A 131 13.67 18.93 -8.73
CA GLY A 131 14.38 20.00 -8.02
C GLY A 131 13.76 21.40 -8.18
N SER A 132 12.53 21.48 -8.70
CA SER A 132 11.82 22.74 -8.96
C SER A 132 10.98 23.24 -7.78
N LEU A 133 10.83 22.41 -6.74
CA LEU A 133 10.10 22.72 -5.52
C LEU A 133 10.85 22.17 -4.31
N ASP A 134 11.27 23.06 -3.42
CA ASP A 134 11.84 22.69 -2.13
C ASP A 134 10.76 22.80 -1.05
N LEU A 135 10.60 21.74 -0.27
CA LEU A 135 9.61 21.67 0.81
C LEU A 135 10.33 21.51 2.14
N GLN A 136 9.67 21.98 3.20
CA GLN A 136 10.09 21.66 4.56
C GLN A 136 10.19 20.14 4.74
N ASP A 137 11.18 19.69 5.50
CA ASP A 137 11.53 18.27 5.59
C ASP A 137 10.33 17.37 5.93
N ASP A 138 9.49 17.80 6.87
CA ASP A 138 8.29 17.03 7.23
C ASP A 138 7.28 16.97 6.08
N ASP A 139 7.06 18.06 5.35
CA ASP A 139 6.10 18.08 4.24
C ASP A 139 6.58 17.25 3.05
N ALA A 140 7.88 17.28 2.76
CA ALA A 140 8.51 16.40 1.78
C ALA A 140 8.27 14.92 2.13
N VAL A 141 8.48 14.55 3.40
CA VAL A 141 8.23 13.18 3.89
C VAL A 141 6.75 12.82 3.80
N ARG A 142 5.83 13.72 4.18
CA ARG A 142 4.37 13.50 4.07
C ARG A 142 3.93 13.22 2.64
N ILE A 143 4.44 13.97 1.66
CA ILE A 143 4.17 13.74 0.24
C ILE A 143 4.69 12.38 -0.20
N CYS A 144 5.93 12.04 0.15
CA CYS A 144 6.51 10.73 -0.19
C CYS A 144 5.74 9.55 0.44
N LEU A 145 5.25 9.71 1.67
CA LEU A 145 4.39 8.71 2.34
C LEU A 145 3.07 8.50 1.60
N LEU A 146 2.42 9.57 1.12
CA LEU A 146 1.21 9.47 0.32
C LEU A 146 1.47 8.85 -1.04
N VAL A 147 2.57 9.20 -1.70
CA VAL A 147 2.99 8.61 -2.99
C VAL A 147 3.22 7.10 -2.83
N LEU A 148 3.99 6.68 -1.83
CA LEU A 148 4.25 5.28 -1.55
C LEU A 148 2.96 4.52 -1.20
N LEU A 149 2.06 5.12 -0.40
CA LEU A 149 0.78 4.52 -0.05
C LEU A 149 -0.12 4.33 -1.28
N ASP A 150 -0.45 5.42 -1.96
CA ASP A 150 -1.48 5.43 -2.99
C ASP A 150 -1.00 4.72 -4.26
N MET A 151 0.22 5.00 -4.71
CA MET A 151 0.73 4.47 -5.98
C MET A 151 1.63 3.25 -5.80
N GLY A 152 2.39 3.16 -4.70
CA GLY A 152 3.22 1.99 -4.40
C GLY A 152 2.39 0.80 -3.92
N PHE A 153 1.78 0.91 -2.73
CA PHE A 153 1.07 -0.20 -2.09
C PHE A 153 -0.32 -0.45 -2.67
N LEU A 154 -1.09 0.61 -2.92
CA LEU A 154 -2.48 0.49 -3.39
C LEU A 154 -2.61 0.55 -4.92
N GLY A 155 -1.52 0.83 -5.64
CA GLY A 155 -1.46 0.95 -7.11
C GLY A 155 -2.61 1.76 -7.72
N ARG A 156 -2.97 2.86 -7.06
CA ARG A 156 -4.01 3.78 -7.49
C ARG A 156 -3.52 4.64 -8.65
N GLN A 157 -4.45 4.95 -9.55
CA GLN A 157 -4.20 5.82 -10.69
C GLN A 157 -4.35 7.29 -10.30
N LEU A 158 -3.74 8.19 -11.08
CA LEU A 158 -3.75 9.64 -10.84
C LEU A 158 -5.16 10.24 -10.73
N VAL A 159 -6.15 9.62 -11.39
CA VAL A 159 -7.56 10.04 -11.36
C VAL A 159 -8.26 9.76 -10.04
N HIS A 160 -7.73 8.85 -9.22
CA HIS A 160 -8.35 8.45 -7.95
C HIS A 160 -8.23 9.54 -6.90
N VAL A 161 -9.15 9.54 -5.94
CA VAL A 161 -9.19 10.48 -4.83
C VAL A 161 -8.34 9.99 -3.65
N VAL A 162 -7.56 10.90 -3.07
CA VAL A 162 -6.93 10.75 -1.76
C VAL A 162 -7.94 11.16 -0.71
N SER A 163 -8.29 10.25 0.20
CA SER A 163 -9.28 10.57 1.23
C SER A 163 -8.76 11.62 2.20
N ASP A 164 -9.65 12.49 2.67
CA ASP A 164 -9.33 13.51 3.67
C ASP A 164 -8.71 12.91 4.95
N HIS A 165 -9.16 11.71 5.33
CA HIS A 165 -8.56 10.95 6.43
C HIS A 165 -7.06 10.68 6.25
N ARG A 166 -6.59 10.36 5.03
CA ARG A 166 -5.16 10.11 4.79
C ARG A 166 -4.35 11.39 4.91
N LEU A 167 -4.88 12.48 4.37
CA LEU A 167 -4.28 13.81 4.47
C LEU A 167 -4.14 14.25 5.94
N LYS A 168 -5.14 13.95 6.78
CA LYS A 168 -5.07 14.19 8.23
C LYS A 168 -4.10 13.25 8.96
N LEU A 169 -4.01 11.98 8.56
CA LEU A 169 -3.08 11.03 9.16
C LEU A 169 -1.62 11.45 8.96
N VAL A 170 -1.25 11.96 7.78
CA VAL A 170 0.14 12.38 7.49
C VAL A 170 0.54 13.66 8.21
N GLU A 171 -0.39 14.56 8.54
CA GLU A 171 -0.05 15.75 9.33
C GLU A 171 0.64 15.37 10.64
N HIS A 172 0.19 14.27 11.26
CA HIS A 172 0.71 13.75 12.53
C HIS A 172 1.37 12.38 12.38
N ILE A 173 2.58 12.35 11.82
CA ILE A 173 3.29 11.09 11.51
C ILE A 173 3.46 10.19 12.75
N SER A 174 4.08 10.70 13.82
CA SER A 174 4.45 9.88 14.98
C SER A 174 3.24 9.33 15.76
N ILE A 175 2.23 10.18 15.97
CA ILE A 175 1.06 9.85 16.81
C ILE A 175 -0.14 9.34 16.02
N CYS A 176 -0.15 9.44 14.69
CA CYS A 176 -1.27 8.95 13.87
C CYS A 176 -0.78 7.97 12.81
N TRP A 177 0.00 8.43 11.83
CA TRP A 177 0.42 7.59 10.71
C TRP A 177 1.14 6.30 11.15
N ASN A 178 2.12 6.43 12.05
CA ASN A 178 2.95 5.31 12.50
C ASN A 178 2.18 4.29 13.34
N ILE A 179 1.13 4.72 14.04
CA ILE A 179 0.32 3.85 14.89
C ILE A 179 -0.96 3.37 14.23
N PHE A 180 -1.25 3.84 13.01
CA PHE A 180 -2.39 3.41 12.22
C PHE A 180 -2.25 1.93 11.80
N PRO A 181 -3.34 1.14 11.81
CA PRO A 181 -3.27 -0.31 11.53
C PRO A 181 -3.17 -0.60 10.02
N TRP A 182 -2.13 -0.09 9.36
CA TRP A 182 -1.88 -0.31 7.93
C TRP A 182 -1.84 -1.79 7.56
N GLY A 183 -1.30 -2.63 8.46
CA GLY A 183 -1.18 -4.07 8.24
C GLY A 183 -2.55 -4.75 8.07
N ARG A 184 -3.58 -4.26 8.76
CA ARG A 184 -4.96 -4.75 8.54
C ARG A 184 -5.48 -4.39 7.16
N ILE A 185 -5.28 -3.16 6.71
CA ILE A 185 -5.76 -2.69 5.40
C ILE A 185 -5.03 -3.45 4.29
N PHE A 186 -3.70 -3.45 4.32
CA PHE A 186 -2.90 -4.10 3.29
C PHE A 186 -3.06 -5.62 3.33
N GLY A 187 -3.12 -6.22 4.52
CA GLY A 187 -3.39 -7.65 4.66
C GLY A 187 -4.73 -8.06 4.06
N SER A 188 -5.80 -7.28 4.31
CA SER A 188 -7.11 -7.54 3.71
C SER A 188 -7.05 -7.46 2.18
N ILE A 189 -6.47 -6.38 1.64
CA ILE A 189 -6.33 -6.19 0.19
C ILE A 189 -5.48 -7.30 -0.44
N HIS A 190 -4.37 -7.66 0.23
CA HIS A 190 -3.45 -8.68 -0.24
C HIS A 190 -4.13 -10.05 -0.32
N ILE A 191 -4.80 -10.47 0.75
CA ILE A 191 -5.51 -11.75 0.78
C ILE A 191 -6.63 -11.77 -0.27
N CYS A 192 -7.47 -10.73 -0.34
CA CYS A 192 -8.53 -10.67 -1.36
C CYS A 192 -7.97 -10.72 -2.79
N ASN A 193 -6.85 -10.03 -3.07
CA ASN A 193 -6.21 -10.08 -4.39
C ASN A 193 -5.70 -11.49 -4.72
N LEU A 194 -5.12 -12.19 -3.75
CA LEU A 194 -4.67 -13.57 -3.93
C LEU A 194 -5.86 -14.52 -4.16
N GLU A 195 -6.92 -14.40 -3.37
CA GLU A 195 -8.15 -15.19 -3.53
C GLU A 195 -8.78 -15.00 -4.92
N MET A 196 -8.89 -13.75 -5.42
CA MET A 196 -9.38 -13.46 -6.76
C MET A 196 -8.50 -14.09 -7.85
N LEU A 197 -7.18 -13.89 -7.76
CA LEU A 197 -6.23 -14.43 -8.75
C LEU A 197 -6.25 -15.97 -8.79
N LEU A 198 -6.43 -16.63 -7.64
CA LEU A 198 -6.55 -18.07 -7.55
C LEU A 198 -7.88 -18.56 -8.15
N SER A 199 -8.97 -17.86 -7.87
CA SER A 199 -10.30 -18.18 -8.40
C SER A 199 -10.36 -18.09 -9.93
N GLU A 200 -9.86 -16.98 -10.49
CA GLU A 200 -9.76 -16.79 -11.96
C GLU A 200 -8.86 -17.84 -12.63
N ARG A 201 -7.84 -18.34 -11.92
CA ARG A 201 -6.97 -19.38 -12.45
C ARG A 201 -7.61 -20.75 -12.43
N LYS A 202 -8.31 -21.10 -11.34
CA LYS A 202 -9.07 -22.35 -11.24
C LYS A 202 -10.07 -22.44 -12.40
N GLN A 203 -10.84 -21.37 -12.62
CA GLN A 203 -11.78 -21.28 -13.74
C GLN A 203 -11.10 -21.50 -15.10
N ARG A 204 -10.00 -20.79 -15.39
CA ARG A 204 -9.24 -20.97 -16.65
C ARG A 204 -8.69 -22.39 -16.84
N HIS A 205 -8.30 -23.05 -15.77
CA HIS A 205 -7.78 -24.42 -15.84
C HIS A 205 -8.90 -25.43 -16.10
N ASP A 206 -10.05 -25.25 -15.45
CA ASP A 206 -11.24 -26.06 -15.67
C ASP A 206 -11.79 -25.90 -17.09
N ASP A 207 -11.83 -24.66 -17.62
CA ASP A 207 -12.22 -24.35 -18.99
C ASP A 207 -11.31 -25.03 -20.02
N LYS A 208 -9.99 -25.06 -19.79
CA LYS A 208 -9.02 -25.75 -20.65
C LYS A 208 -9.19 -27.27 -20.62
N ARG A 209 -9.51 -27.84 -19.45
CA ARG A 209 -9.79 -29.27 -19.30
C ARG A 209 -11.08 -29.68 -19.99
N GLN A 210 -12.09 -28.82 -20.01
CA GLN A 210 -13.34 -29.07 -20.73
C GLN A 210 -13.12 -29.02 -22.25
N LYS A 211 -12.44 -27.99 -22.76
CA LYS A 211 -12.12 -27.89 -24.21
C LYS A 211 -11.24 -29.03 -24.74
N GLY A 212 -10.32 -29.55 -23.92
CA GLY A 212 -9.48 -30.69 -24.30
C GLY A 212 -10.18 -32.05 -24.28
N LYS A 213 -11.43 -32.12 -23.79
CA LYS A 213 -12.27 -33.32 -23.81
C LYS A 213 -13.30 -33.32 -24.96
N GLU A 214 -13.42 -32.20 -25.70
CA GLU A 214 -14.32 -32.03 -26.84
C GLU A 214 -13.64 -32.28 -28.20
N ILE A 215 -12.42 -32.82 -28.19
CA ILE A 215 -11.63 -33.26 -29.36
C ILE A 215 -11.37 -34.75 -29.22
#